data_AF-A0A2D8XLG8-F1
#
_entry.id   AF-A0A2D8XLG8-F1
#
_cell.length_a   1.000
_cell.length_b   1.000
_cell.length_c   1.000
_cell.angle_alpha   90.00
_cell.angle_beta   90.00
_cell.angle_gamma   90.00
#
_symmetry.space_group_name_H-M   'P 1'
#
loop_
_entity.id
_entity.type
_entity.pdbx_description
1 polymer ?
#
loop_
_entity_poly.entity_id
_entity_poly.type
_entity_poly.pdbx_seq_one_letter_code
_entity_poly.pdbx_strand_id
1 'polypeptide(L)'
;MARQLEADIIIKGAGPVGLSMANLLGVYDNRTLVLKQNATTVEEPRAIALVLRTAAHCNPWDSKKITSAEMIQGFELDYLNAKGRTIMDVEVGESPYVQS
;
A
#
# COMPACT_ATOMS: atom_id res chain seq x y z
N MET A 1 2.64 31.62 19.01
CA MET A 1 4.03 31.14 18.88
C MET A 1 4.06 30.03 17.84
N ALA A 2 4.97 30.10 16.86
CA ALA A 2 5.17 29.04 15.89
C ALA A 2 6.16 28.00 16.45
N ARG A 3 5.89 26.71 16.25
CA ARG A 3 6.81 25.62 16.61
C ARG A 3 7.67 25.29 15.40
N GLN A 4 8.98 25.43 15.53
CA GLN A 4 9.93 25.01 14.51
C GLN A 4 10.29 23.53 14.72
N LEU A 5 10.30 22.76 13.64
CA LEU A 5 10.69 21.36 13.61
C LEU A 5 11.83 21.20 12.60
N GLU A 6 12.84 20.43 12.95
CA GLU A 6 13.98 20.11 12.09
C GLU A 6 13.78 18.72 11.47
N ALA A 7 14.15 18.56 10.20
CA ALA A 7 14.12 17.29 9.48
C ALA A 7 15.06 17.37 8.27
N ASP A 8 15.63 16.24 7.87
CA ASP A 8 16.47 16.14 6.67
C ASP A 8 15.60 16.13 5.41
N ILE A 9 14.41 15.51 5.51
CA ILE A 9 13.46 15.35 4.41
C ILE A 9 12.05 15.73 4.90
N ILE A 10 11.35 16.52 4.09
CA ILE A 10 9.94 16.85 4.31
C ILE A 10 9.09 16.22 3.20
N ILE A 11 8.12 15.40 3.59
CA ILE A 11 7.15 14.80 2.68
C ILE A 11 5.81 15.51 2.84
N LYS A 12 5.34 16.16 1.76
CA LYS A 12 4.01 16.77 1.72
C LYS A 12 2.99 15.75 1.20
N GLY A 13 2.22 15.18 2.12
CA GLY A 13 1.12 14.26 1.84
C GLY A 13 1.33 12.86 2.41
N ALA A 14 0.47 12.48 3.35
CA ALA A 14 0.40 11.12 3.91
C ALA A 14 -0.70 10.29 3.23
N GLY A 15 -0.55 10.08 1.93
CA GLY A 15 -1.24 9.01 1.18
C GLY A 15 -0.36 7.76 1.10
N PRO A 16 -0.80 6.70 0.37
CA PRO A 16 -0.04 5.45 0.26
C PRO A 16 1.42 5.68 -0.15
N VAL A 17 1.65 6.45 -1.22
CA VAL A 17 3.01 6.75 -1.71
C VAL A 17 3.85 7.49 -0.66
N GLY A 18 3.30 8.52 -0.04
CA GLY A 18 4.04 9.34 0.93
C GLY A 18 4.37 8.58 2.22
N LEU A 19 3.46 7.73 2.70
CA LEU A 19 3.68 6.89 3.87
C LEU A 19 4.66 5.76 3.57
N SER A 20 4.56 5.11 2.41
CA SER A 20 5.54 4.10 1.98
C SER A 20 6.94 4.68 1.85
N MET A 21 7.07 5.89 1.28
CA MET A 21 8.36 6.59 1.19
C MET A 21 8.90 6.98 2.57
N ALA A 22 8.06 7.55 3.45
CA ALA A 22 8.45 7.91 4.81
C ALA A 22 8.94 6.69 5.61
N ASN A 23 8.26 5.56 5.47
CA ASN A 23 8.64 4.31 6.11
C ASN A 23 10.00 3.83 5.61
N LEU A 24 10.20 3.81 4.29
CA LEU A 24 11.48 3.39 3.69
C LEU A 24 12.64 4.30 4.13
N LEU A 25 12.44 5.61 4.11
CA LEU A 25 13.45 6.57 4.56
C LEU A 25 13.77 6.42 6.04
N GLY A 26 12.77 6.13 6.88
CA GLY A 26 12.95 5.84 8.30
C GLY A 26 13.73 4.54 8.56
N VAL A 27 13.51 3.49 7.75
CA VAL A 27 14.31 2.25 7.79
C VAL A 27 15.79 2.52 7.44
N TYR A 28 16.06 3.52 6.61
CA TYR A 28 17.41 3.99 6.27
C TYR A 28 17.91 5.12 7.18
N ASP A 29 17.36 5.28 8.39
CA ASP A 29 17.77 6.26 9.41
C ASP A 29 17.70 7.75 8.97
N ASN A 30 16.86 8.08 7.99
CA ASN A 30 16.65 9.49 7.58
C ASN A 30 15.59 10.17 8.44
N ARG A 31 15.91 11.33 9.02
CA ARG A 31 14.96 12.12 9.82
C ARG A 31 13.92 12.77 8.91
N THR A 32 12.77 12.12 8.82
CA THR A 32 11.70 12.52 7.88
C THR A 32 10.51 13.14 8.61
N LEU A 33 10.04 14.30 8.14
CA LEU A 33 8.82 14.95 8.60
C LEU A 33 7.71 14.81 7.55
N VAL A 34 6.59 14.18 7.91
CA VAL A 34 5.43 14.04 7.01
C VAL A 34 4.35 15.05 7.38
N LEU A 35 3.91 15.82 6.39
CA LEU A 35 2.87 16.83 6.54
C LEU A 35 1.58 16.34 5.89
N LYS A 36 0.49 16.32 6.66
CA LYS A 36 -0.84 15.99 6.18
C LYS A 36 -1.83 17.10 6.53
N GLN A 37 -2.71 17.41 5.59
CA GLN A 37 -3.79 18.38 5.83
C GLN A 37 -4.84 17.85 6.81
N ASN A 38 -5.20 16.58 6.70
CA ASN A 38 -6.25 15.96 7.50
C ASN A 38 -5.65 15.26 8.73
N ALA A 39 -6.44 15.17 9.81
CA ALA A 39 -6.02 14.53 11.06
C ALA A 39 -5.85 13.00 10.93
N THR A 40 -6.58 12.36 10.02
CA THR A 40 -6.62 10.90 9.86
C THR A 40 -6.23 10.47 8.45
N THR A 41 -6.00 9.16 8.25
CA THR A 41 -6.00 8.54 6.93
C THR A 41 -7.38 8.57 6.29
N VAL A 42 -7.43 8.44 4.96
CA VAL A 42 -8.72 8.35 4.25
C VAL A 42 -9.38 7.02 4.64
N GLU A 43 -10.67 7.06 4.97
CA GLU A 43 -11.45 5.90 5.40
C GLU A 43 -12.17 5.20 4.23
N GLU A 44 -12.51 5.95 3.18
CA GLU A 44 -13.16 5.37 2.00
C GLU A 44 -12.17 4.52 1.16
N PRO A 45 -12.63 3.37 0.62
CA PRO A 45 -11.79 2.54 -0.25
C PRO A 45 -11.49 3.28 -1.56
N ARG A 46 -10.21 3.27 -1.97
CA ARG A 46 -9.76 3.84 -3.24
C ARG A 46 -9.06 2.78 -4.09
N ALA A 47 -7.75 2.65 -3.96
CA ALA A 47 -7.01 1.54 -4.58
C ALA A 47 -7.14 0.29 -3.71
N ILE A 48 -7.61 -0.81 -4.29
CA ILE A 48 -7.94 -2.05 -3.55
C ILE A 48 -7.03 -3.23 -3.89
N ALA A 49 -6.25 -3.14 -4.97
CA ALA A 49 -5.41 -4.23 -5.45
C ALA A 49 -3.93 -3.89 -5.29
N LEU A 50 -3.16 -4.84 -4.77
CA LEU A 50 -1.70 -4.82 -4.76
C LEU A 50 -1.19 -5.87 -5.73
N VAL A 51 -0.40 -5.43 -6.70
CA VAL A 51 0.27 -6.34 -7.64
C VAL A 51 1.56 -6.88 -7.03
N LEU A 52 2.03 -8.01 -7.58
CA LEU A 52 3.17 -8.77 -7.08
C LEU A 52 4.41 -7.92 -6.74
N ARG A 53 4.76 -6.95 -7.60
CA ARG A 53 5.92 -6.07 -7.38
C ARG A 53 5.75 -5.14 -6.18
N THR A 54 4.54 -4.64 -5.95
CA THR A 54 4.25 -3.79 -4.79
C THR A 54 4.28 -4.61 -3.52
N ALA A 55 3.72 -5.82 -3.54
CA ALA A 55 3.80 -6.74 -2.41
C ALA A 55 5.25 -7.06 -2.04
N ALA A 56 6.10 -7.40 -3.02
CA ALA A 56 7.52 -7.66 -2.79
C ALA A 56 8.27 -6.45 -2.20
N HIS A 57 7.88 -5.22 -2.56
CA HIS A 57 8.47 -3.99 -1.98
C HIS A 57 8.10 -3.78 -0.50
N CYS A 58 6.97 -4.33 -0.05
CA CYS A 58 6.52 -4.24 1.34
C CYS A 58 7.24 -5.21 2.28
N ASN A 59 7.88 -6.28 1.78
CA ASN A 59 8.53 -7.32 2.59
C ASN A 59 9.51 -6.79 3.66
N PRO A 60 10.34 -5.76 3.40
CA PRO A 60 11.26 -5.23 4.40
C PRO A 60 10.59 -4.48 5.56
N TRP A 61 9.27 -4.20 5.48
CA TRP A 61 8.55 -3.36 6.44
C TRP A 61 8.05 -4.11 7.69
N ASP A 62 8.48 -5.35 7.91
CA ASP A 62 7.90 -6.27 8.92
C ASP A 62 6.37 -6.33 8.81
N SER A 63 5.89 -6.49 7.57
CA SER A 63 4.49 -6.30 7.17
C SER A 63 3.59 -7.51 7.43
N LYS A 64 4.01 -8.47 8.28
CA LYS A 64 3.20 -9.65 8.66
C LYS A 64 1.81 -9.30 9.21
N LYS A 65 1.59 -8.04 9.60
CA LYS A 65 0.29 -7.51 10.04
C LYS A 65 -0.45 -6.67 9.00
N ILE A 66 0.24 -6.10 8.00
CA ILE A 66 -0.35 -5.07 7.10
C ILE A 66 -0.92 -5.70 5.82
N THR A 67 -0.30 -6.77 5.30
CA THR A 67 -0.65 -7.29 3.97
C THR A 67 -1.30 -8.66 3.97
N SER A 68 -1.18 -9.47 5.03
CA SER A 68 -1.71 -10.84 5.06
C SER A 68 -3.04 -10.98 5.78
N ALA A 69 -3.29 -10.17 6.82
CA ALA A 69 -4.49 -10.32 7.66
C ALA A 69 -5.77 -9.74 7.02
N GLU A 70 -5.63 -8.71 6.19
CA GLU A 70 -6.78 -7.95 5.65
C GLU A 70 -6.93 -8.04 4.12
N MET A 71 -5.97 -8.64 3.41
CA MET A 71 -6.01 -8.77 1.95
C MET A 71 -6.60 -10.11 1.53
N ILE A 72 -7.48 -10.08 0.53
CA ILE A 72 -7.94 -11.30 -0.15
C ILE A 72 -6.76 -11.89 -0.94
N GLN A 73 -6.45 -13.16 -0.68
CA GLN A 73 -5.49 -13.97 -1.41
C GLN A 73 -6.23 -15.06 -2.17
N GLY A 74 -5.79 -15.38 -3.38
CA GLY A 74 -6.43 -16.40 -4.20
C GLY A 74 -7.82 -15.94 -4.66
N PHE A 75 -7.98 -15.62 -5.94
CA PHE A 75 -9.30 -15.21 -6.46
C PHE A 75 -9.47 -15.54 -7.93
N GLU A 76 -10.73 -15.68 -8.34
CA GLU A 76 -11.11 -15.84 -9.74
C GLU A 76 -11.41 -14.47 -10.36
N LEU A 77 -10.99 -14.29 -11.61
CA LEU A 77 -11.25 -13.10 -12.42
C LEU A 77 -12.05 -13.50 -13.66
N ASP A 78 -13.30 -13.02 -13.70
CA ASP A 78 -14.17 -13.20 -14.86
C ASP A 78 -14.09 -11.96 -15.76
N TYR A 79 -13.57 -12.13 -16.97
CA TYR A 79 -13.58 -11.10 -17.99
C TYR A 79 -14.89 -11.19 -18.78
N LEU A 80 -15.82 -10.29 -18.48
CA LEU A 80 -17.13 -10.23 -19.14
C LEU A 80 -17.13 -9.23 -20.31
N ASN A 81 -17.88 -9.54 -21.37
CA ASN A 81 -18.21 -8.53 -22.38
C ASN A 81 -19.32 -7.59 -21.90
N ALA A 82 -19.61 -6.55 -22.68
CA ALA A 82 -20.67 -5.57 -22.37
C ALA A 82 -22.09 -6.16 -22.22
N LYS A 83 -22.33 -7.40 -22.67
CA LYS A 83 -23.60 -8.12 -22.48
C LYS A 83 -23.58 -9.07 -21.27
N GLY A 84 -22.52 -9.03 -20.46
CA GLY A 84 -22.35 -9.89 -19.29
C GLY A 84 -21.98 -11.34 -19.62
N ARG A 85 -21.59 -11.66 -20.87
CA ARG A 85 -21.13 -13.02 -21.21
C ARG A 85 -19.62 -13.10 -20.99
N THR A 86 -19.20 -14.15 -20.29
CA THR A 86 -17.79 -14.49 -20.10
C THR A 86 -17.04 -14.62 -21.41
N ILE A 87 -15.90 -13.93 -21.48
CA ILE A 87 -14.91 -14.06 -22.54
C ILE A 87 -13.77 -14.96 -22.06
N MET A 88 -13.36 -14.82 -20.80
CA MET A 88 -12.23 -15.52 -20.22
C MET A 88 -12.36 -15.54 -18.70
N ASP A 89 -12.03 -16.68 -18.09
CA ASP A 89 -11.91 -16.83 -16.65
C ASP A 89 -10.45 -17.12 -16.29
N VAL A 90 -9.98 -16.52 -15.20
CA VAL A 90 -8.59 -16.67 -14.74
C VAL A 90 -8.59 -16.96 -13.25
N GLU A 91 -8.03 -18.11 -12.88
CA GLU A 91 -7.72 -18.40 -11.49
C GLU A 91 -6.38 -17.75 -11.13
N VAL A 92 -6.42 -16.84 -10.15
CA VAL A 92 -5.23 -16.21 -9.58
C VAL A 92 -4.93 -16.90 -8.26
N GLY A 93 -3.82 -17.65 -8.21
CA GLY A 93 -3.37 -18.31 -6.98
C GLY A 93 -2.92 -17.33 -5.89
N GLU A 94 -2.60 -17.85 -4.71
CA GLU A 94 -2.07 -17.05 -3.60
C GLU A 94 -0.73 -16.38 -3.95
N SER A 95 -0.50 -15.20 -3.39
CA SER A 95 0.77 -14.49 -3.57
C SER A 95 1.89 -15.15 -2.74
N PRO A 96 3.07 -15.42 -3.34
CA PRO A 96 4.21 -16.01 -2.62
C PRO A 96 4.83 -15.07 -1.58
N TYR A 97 4.47 -13.78 -1.59
CA TYR A 97 5.03 -12.76 -0.69
C TYR A 97 4.18 -12.51 0.57
N VAL A 98 3.12 -13.30 0.76
CA VAL A 98 2.22 -13.16 1.93
C VAL A 98 2.53 -14.21 3.00
N GLN A 99 3.31 -15.24 2.66
CA GLN A 99 3.65 -16.37 3.52
C GLN A 99 4.99 -16.21 4.29
N SER A 100 5.74 -15.10 4.10
CA SER A 100 7.08 -14.91 4.69
C SER A 100 7.07 -14.23 6.05
#